data_AF-A0A9C9TIY2-F1
#
_entry.id   AF-A0A9C9TIY2-F1
#
_cell.length_a   1.000
_cell.length_b   1.000
_cell.length_c   1.000
_cell.angle_alpha   90.00
_cell.angle_beta   90.00
_cell.angle_gamma   90.00
#
_symmetry.space_group_name_H-M   'P 1'
#
loop_
_entity.id
_entity.type
_entity.pdbx_description
1 polymer ?
#
loop_
_entity_poly.entity_id
_entity_poly.type
_entity_poly.pdbx_seq_one_letter_code
_entity_poly.pdbx_strand_id
1 'polypeptide(L)'
;MQTMKRTSAAILGTAMLLGAGGVAMAAKHDNGAETKLDLSKVTSAKVNLAQAVNAAQKAAGGNAVDAGLTDEAGQNGWEIELAQADGTIKTVLVDMTSGAVDQNPKMENEKDEQSGAADREESEDGEAGEGGK
;
A
#
# COMPACT_ATOMS: atom_id res chain seq x y z
N MET A 1 18.25 16.58 5.34
CA MET A 1 17.36 16.27 4.19
C MET A 1 17.85 14.98 3.56
N GLN A 2 17.31 13.85 3.99
CA GLN A 2 17.63 12.54 3.43
C GLN A 2 16.47 12.15 2.50
N THR A 3 16.73 12.15 1.20
CA THR A 3 15.78 11.68 0.19
C THR A 3 15.70 10.16 0.30
N MET A 4 14.67 9.63 0.95
CA MET A 4 14.44 8.19 1.01
C MET A 4 13.80 7.75 -0.31
N LYS A 5 14.54 6.95 -1.08
CA LYS A 5 14.14 6.40 -2.36
C LYS A 5 13.14 5.27 -2.12
N ARG A 6 11.87 5.45 -2.52
CA ARG A 6 10.89 4.36 -2.55
C ARG A 6 11.19 3.50 -3.78
N THR A 7 11.88 2.39 -3.59
CA THR A 7 12.13 1.41 -4.66
C THR A 7 10.91 0.51 -4.81
N SER A 8 9.92 0.95 -5.59
CA SER A 8 8.85 0.07 -6.03
C SER A 8 9.34 -0.72 -7.24
N ALA A 9 9.62 -2.01 -7.02
CA ALA A 9 10.02 -2.95 -8.07
C ALA A 9 8.78 -3.28 -8.93
N ALA A 10 8.73 -2.71 -10.14
CA ALA A 10 7.78 -3.14 -11.17
C ALA A 10 8.30 -4.42 -11.83
N ILE A 11 7.71 -5.57 -11.51
CA ILE A 11 7.98 -6.82 -12.24
C ILE A 11 6.92 -6.97 -13.33
N LEU A 12 7.32 -6.68 -14.57
CA LEU A 12 6.57 -6.96 -15.79
C LEU A 12 7.03 -8.28 -16.40
N GLY A 13 6.06 -9.15 -16.71
CA GLY A 13 6.22 -10.37 -17.53
C GLY A 13 6.07 -11.66 -16.70
N THR A 14 5.35 -12.70 -17.12
CA THR A 14 5.12 -13.20 -18.49
C THR A 14 3.89 -14.11 -18.49
N ALA A 15 3.09 -14.09 -19.57
CA ALA A 15 2.00 -15.05 -19.80
C ALA A 15 2.56 -16.44 -20.19
N MET A 16 1.99 -17.53 -19.65
CA MET A 16 2.04 -18.87 -20.28
C MET A 16 0.85 -19.76 -19.88
N LEU A 17 0.53 -20.69 -20.79
CA LEU A 17 -0.77 -21.32 -21.04
C LEU A 17 -1.15 -22.52 -20.15
N LEU A 18 -2.49 -22.72 -20.09
CA LEU A 18 -3.32 -23.89 -19.78
C LEU A 18 -2.67 -25.21 -19.29
N GLY A 19 -3.19 -25.70 -18.15
CA GLY A 19 -3.15 -27.10 -17.74
C GLY A 19 -4.42 -27.46 -16.95
N ALA A 20 -5.16 -28.47 -17.41
CA ALA A 20 -6.37 -28.98 -16.75
C ALA A 20 -6.03 -29.87 -15.54
N GLY A 21 -6.81 -29.75 -14.47
CA GLY A 21 -6.95 -30.81 -13.46
C GLY A 21 -6.32 -30.51 -12.10
N GLY A 22 -7.15 -30.12 -11.14
CA GLY A 22 -6.83 -30.13 -9.72
C GLY A 22 -8.03 -29.60 -8.92
N VAL A 23 -8.67 -30.46 -8.12
CA VAL A 23 -9.71 -30.02 -7.17
C VAL A 23 -9.06 -29.13 -6.12
N ALA A 24 -9.34 -27.84 -6.15
CA ALA A 24 -8.91 -26.92 -5.11
C ALA A 24 -9.72 -27.20 -3.84
N MET A 25 -9.08 -27.78 -2.83
CA MET A 25 -9.60 -27.75 -1.46
C MET A 25 -9.55 -26.30 -1.00
N ALA A 26 -10.71 -25.63 -1.00
CA ALA A 26 -10.85 -24.31 -0.43
C ALA A 26 -10.62 -24.40 1.09
N ALA A 27 -9.39 -24.14 1.53
CA ALA A 27 -9.12 -23.79 2.90
C ALA A 27 -9.96 -22.53 3.18
N LYS A 28 -10.99 -22.68 4.03
CA LYS A 28 -11.74 -21.56 4.59
C LYS A 28 -10.78 -20.78 5.46
N HIS A 29 -10.10 -19.82 4.85
CA HIS A 29 -9.51 -18.70 5.55
C HIS A 29 -10.67 -17.74 5.84
N ASP A 30 -10.76 -17.20 7.05
CA ASP A 30 -11.76 -16.21 7.48
C ASP A 30 -11.74 -14.87 6.70
N ASN A 31 -11.08 -14.83 5.53
CA ASN A 31 -11.03 -13.73 4.55
C ASN A 31 -12.39 -13.42 3.89
N GLY A 32 -13.43 -14.21 4.15
CA GLY A 32 -14.74 -14.01 3.53
C GLY A 32 -15.49 -12.78 4.04
N ALA A 33 -15.19 -12.29 5.24
CA ALA A 33 -15.87 -11.14 5.82
C ALA A 33 -15.46 -9.82 5.16
N GLU A 34 -14.16 -9.63 4.95
CA GLU A 34 -13.59 -8.42 4.32
C GLU A 34 -14.01 -8.34 2.84
N THR A 35 -13.85 -9.42 2.07
CA THR A 35 -14.31 -9.46 0.67
C THR A 35 -15.82 -9.16 0.54
N LYS A 36 -16.64 -9.62 1.49
CA LYS A 36 -18.08 -9.31 1.50
C LYS A 36 -18.37 -7.85 1.81
N LEU A 37 -17.60 -7.26 2.73
CA LEU A 37 -17.72 -5.85 3.09
C LEU A 37 -17.35 -4.98 1.88
N ASP A 38 -16.22 -5.24 1.24
CA ASP A 38 -15.76 -4.51 0.05
C ASP A 38 -16.74 -4.65 -1.11
N LEU A 39 -17.23 -5.87 -1.37
CA LEU A 39 -18.27 -6.08 -2.38
C LEU A 39 -19.53 -5.28 -2.05
N SER A 40 -19.93 -5.21 -0.79
CA SER A 40 -21.11 -4.44 -0.37
C SER A 40 -20.89 -2.92 -0.55
N LYS A 41 -19.70 -2.42 -0.26
CA LYS A 41 -19.31 -1.01 -0.49
C LYS A 41 -19.39 -0.67 -1.98
N VAL A 42 -18.75 -1.47 -2.82
CA VAL A 42 -18.70 -1.24 -4.29
C VAL A 42 -20.09 -1.35 -4.91
N THR A 43 -20.88 -2.32 -4.50
CA THR A 43 -22.25 -2.50 -5.03
C THR A 43 -23.23 -1.41 -4.59
N SER A 44 -22.95 -0.76 -3.46
CA SER A 44 -23.75 0.37 -2.95
C SER A 44 -23.25 1.74 -3.42
N ALA A 45 -22.08 1.79 -4.07
CA ALA A 45 -21.46 3.02 -4.53
C ALA A 45 -22.26 3.67 -5.66
N LYS A 46 -22.48 4.98 -5.56
CA LYS A 46 -23.09 5.78 -6.65
C LYS A 46 -22.04 6.25 -7.65
N VAL A 47 -20.81 6.43 -7.17
CA VAL A 47 -19.64 6.75 -7.98
C VAL A 47 -18.83 5.48 -8.11
N ASN A 48 -18.67 4.99 -9.34
CA ASN A 48 -17.82 3.83 -9.62
C ASN A 48 -16.34 4.24 -9.74
N LEU A 49 -15.45 3.25 -9.76
CA LEU A 49 -13.99 3.46 -9.83
C LEU A 49 -13.56 4.30 -11.03
N ALA A 50 -14.15 4.10 -12.22
CA ALA A 50 -13.79 4.86 -13.41
C ALA A 50 -14.21 6.34 -13.31
N GLN A 51 -15.38 6.61 -12.70
CA GLN A 51 -15.82 7.98 -12.42
C GLN A 51 -14.92 8.65 -11.38
N ALA A 52 -14.51 7.92 -10.35
CA ALA A 52 -13.59 8.41 -9.33
C ALA A 52 -12.22 8.77 -9.92
N VAL A 53 -11.64 7.89 -10.74
CA VAL A 53 -10.39 8.17 -11.47
C VAL A 53 -10.53 9.44 -12.31
N ASN A 54 -11.62 9.57 -13.08
CA ASN A 54 -11.85 10.76 -13.90
C ASN A 54 -11.96 12.04 -13.07
N ALA A 55 -12.69 11.98 -11.94
CA ALA A 55 -12.85 13.11 -11.03
C ALA A 55 -11.51 13.52 -10.40
N ALA A 56 -10.72 12.55 -9.92
CA ALA A 56 -9.41 12.78 -9.33
C ALA A 56 -8.44 13.42 -10.33
N GLN A 57 -8.33 12.87 -11.55
CA GLN A 57 -7.48 13.43 -12.60
C GLN A 57 -7.89 14.85 -13.00
N LYS A 58 -9.21 15.12 -13.10
CA LYS A 58 -9.72 16.48 -13.40
C LYS A 58 -9.42 17.48 -12.30
N ALA A 59 -9.54 17.07 -11.05
CA ALA A 59 -9.35 17.95 -9.91
C ALA A 59 -7.87 18.22 -9.66
N ALA A 60 -7.03 17.18 -9.64
CA ALA A 60 -5.66 17.25 -9.16
C ALA A 60 -4.60 17.25 -10.27
N GLY A 61 -4.99 16.95 -11.52
CA GLY A 61 -4.06 16.74 -12.63
C GLY A 61 -3.27 15.43 -12.50
N GLY A 62 -2.43 15.16 -13.50
CA GLY A 62 -1.63 13.93 -13.55
C GLY A 62 -2.38 12.72 -14.10
N ASN A 63 -1.70 11.57 -14.10
CA ASN A 63 -2.23 10.31 -14.63
C ASN A 63 -2.43 9.30 -13.49
N ALA A 64 -3.60 8.66 -13.45
CA ALA A 64 -3.83 7.59 -12.50
C ALA A 64 -2.89 6.41 -12.78
N VAL A 65 -2.24 5.94 -11.73
CA VAL A 65 -1.31 4.80 -11.76
C VAL A 65 -1.73 3.67 -10.82
N ASP A 66 -2.51 3.98 -9.78
CA ASP A 66 -3.19 3.02 -8.92
C ASP A 66 -4.58 3.56 -8.53
N ALA A 67 -5.52 2.65 -8.27
CA ALA A 67 -6.86 2.99 -7.83
C ALA A 67 -7.48 1.82 -7.04
N GLY A 68 -7.89 2.07 -5.81
CA GLY A 68 -8.38 1.04 -4.88
C GLY A 68 -9.48 1.54 -3.95
N LEU A 69 -9.98 0.62 -3.12
CA LEU A 69 -10.77 0.97 -1.94
C LEU A 69 -9.79 1.27 -0.81
N THR A 70 -10.13 2.25 0.02
CA THR A 70 -9.43 2.47 1.30
C THR A 70 -10.41 2.31 2.47
N ASP A 71 -9.90 1.71 3.54
CA ASP A 71 -10.53 1.65 4.85
C ASP A 71 -9.90 2.67 5.81
N GLU A 72 -8.79 3.29 5.41
CA GLU A 72 -7.97 4.15 6.26
C GLU A 72 -8.68 5.47 6.56
N ALA A 73 -8.46 5.97 7.78
CA ALA A 73 -9.00 7.24 8.29
C ALA A 73 -10.55 7.37 8.30
N GLY A 74 -11.28 6.25 8.37
CA GLY A 74 -12.74 6.27 8.57
C GLY A 74 -13.54 6.81 7.37
N GLN A 75 -12.90 6.88 6.19
CA GLN A 75 -13.52 7.33 4.96
C GLN A 75 -13.69 6.15 4.01
N ASN A 76 -14.92 5.64 3.89
CA ASN A 76 -15.30 4.72 2.82
C ASN A 76 -15.17 5.45 1.47
N GLY A 77 -14.02 5.32 0.82
CA GLY A 77 -13.66 6.10 -0.35
C GLY A 77 -12.92 5.27 -1.41
N TRP A 78 -12.90 5.81 -2.62
CA TRP A 78 -11.91 5.41 -3.61
C TRP A 78 -10.62 6.15 -3.33
N GLU A 79 -9.52 5.42 -3.19
CA GLU A 79 -8.17 5.98 -3.20
C GLU A 79 -7.62 5.95 -4.62
N ILE A 80 -7.13 7.09 -5.10
CA ILE A 80 -6.55 7.23 -6.44
C ILE A 80 -5.14 7.81 -6.29
N GLU A 81 -4.13 7.08 -6.78
CA GLU A 81 -2.77 7.57 -6.87
C GLU A 81 -2.49 8.14 -8.26
N LEU A 82 -2.05 9.40 -8.30
CA LEU A 82 -1.81 10.17 -9.51
C LEU A 82 -0.32 10.49 -9.67
N ALA A 83 0.29 9.97 -10.75
CA ALA A 83 1.61 10.40 -11.17
C ALA A 83 1.56 11.83 -11.70
N GLN A 84 2.31 12.72 -11.04
CA GLN A 84 2.44 14.13 -11.36
C GLN A 84 3.58 14.36 -12.36
N ALA A 85 3.55 15.52 -13.04
CA ALA A 85 4.55 15.86 -14.05
C ALA A 85 5.97 16.06 -13.47
N ASP A 86 6.07 16.34 -12.17
CA ASP A 86 7.34 16.47 -11.43
C ASP A 86 7.91 15.11 -10.97
N GLY A 87 7.24 14.00 -11.32
CA GLY A 87 7.63 12.64 -10.96
C GLY A 87 7.18 12.22 -9.55
N THR A 88 6.42 13.05 -8.85
CA THR A 88 5.82 12.69 -7.56
C THR A 88 4.51 11.90 -7.72
N ILE A 89 4.13 11.16 -6.68
CA ILE A 89 2.80 10.54 -6.57
C ILE A 89 1.95 11.36 -5.62
N LYS A 90 0.73 11.68 -6.04
CA LYS A 90 -0.29 12.33 -5.21
C LYS A 90 -1.44 11.36 -4.98
N THR A 91 -1.74 11.10 -3.73
CA THR A 91 -2.93 10.34 -3.31
C THR A 91 -4.13 11.29 -3.18
N VAL A 92 -5.27 10.87 -3.71
CA VAL A 92 -6.54 11.60 -3.68
C VAL A 92 -7.63 10.64 -3.23
N LEU A 93 -8.50 11.07 -2.31
CA LEU A 93 -9.68 10.31 -1.92
C LEU A 93 -10.91 10.85 -2.64
N VAL A 94 -11.78 9.95 -3.11
CA VAL A 94 -13.06 10.28 -3.74
C VAL A 94 -14.19 9.55 -3.02
N ASP A 95 -15.15 10.31 -2.50
CA ASP A 95 -16.31 9.75 -1.81
C ASP A 95 -17.21 8.93 -2.76
N MET A 96 -17.54 7.71 -2.35
CA MET A 96 -18.26 6.74 -3.19
C MET A 96 -19.74 7.12 -3.44
N THR A 97 -20.28 8.09 -2.69
CA THR A 97 -21.70 8.48 -2.77
C THR A 97 -21.91 9.79 -3.52
N SER A 98 -21.10 10.80 -3.20
CA SER A 98 -21.19 12.17 -3.69
C SER A 98 -20.19 12.48 -4.79
N GLY A 99 -19.07 11.74 -4.86
CA GLY A 99 -17.95 12.03 -5.75
C GLY A 99 -17.12 13.24 -5.32
N ALA A 100 -17.29 13.70 -4.07
CA ALA A 100 -16.44 14.74 -3.50
C ALA A 100 -14.98 14.28 -3.48
N VAL A 101 -14.08 15.17 -3.90
CA VAL A 101 -12.65 14.88 -4.04
C VAL A 101 -11.88 15.58 -2.93
N ASP A 102 -11.17 14.81 -2.11
CA ASP A 102 -10.18 15.31 -1.15
C ASP A 102 -8.77 15.11 -1.70
N GLN A 103 -8.09 16.22 -1.99
CA GLN A 103 -6.74 16.24 -2.56
C GLN A 103 -5.63 16.21 -1.51
N ASN A 104 -5.97 16.33 -0.23
CA ASN A 104 -5.01 16.33 0.86
C ASN A 104 -5.52 15.46 2.03
N PRO A 105 -5.78 14.16 1.77
CA PRO A 105 -6.24 13.25 2.80
C PRO A 105 -5.19 13.12 3.89
N LYS A 106 -5.65 13.08 5.15
CA LYS A 106 -4.78 12.75 6.29
C LYS A 106 -4.61 11.23 6.33
N MET A 107 -3.55 10.73 5.73
CA MET A 107 -3.15 9.34 5.90
C MET A 107 -2.50 9.19 7.27
N GLU A 108 -2.98 8.25 8.09
CA GLU A 108 -2.35 7.97 9.38
C GLU A 108 -1.01 7.31 9.09
N ASN A 109 0.09 8.00 9.42
CA ASN A 109 1.43 7.42 9.30
C ASN A 109 1.48 6.15 10.17
N GLU A 110 1.61 4.98 9.54
CA GLU A 110 2.04 3.76 10.20
C GLU A 110 3.33 4.08 10.95
N LYS A 111 3.30 3.96 12.28
CA LYS A 111 4.49 4.14 13.11
C LYS A 111 5.52 3.11 12.68
N ASP A 112 6.69 3.59 12.26
CA ASP A 112 7.88 2.78 12.09
C ASP A 112 8.18 2.05 13.41
N GLU A 113 7.80 0.76 13.51
CA GLU A 113 8.39 -0.16 14.47
C GLU A 113 9.83 -0.48 14.01
N GLN A 114 10.72 0.48 14.18
CA GLN A 114 12.16 0.24 14.18
C GLN A 114 12.47 -0.59 15.44
N SER A 115 12.33 -1.92 15.33
CA SER A 115 12.80 -2.85 16.34
C SER A 115 14.24 -2.51 16.71
N GLY A 116 14.43 -2.11 17.97
CA GLY A 116 15.71 -1.70 18.52
C GLY A 116 16.74 -2.80 18.38
N ALA A 117 17.82 -2.52 17.66
CA ALA A 117 19.05 -3.28 17.78
C ALA A 117 19.68 -2.93 19.15
N ALA A 118 19.27 -3.64 20.18
CA ALA A 118 20.05 -3.81 21.39
C ALA A 118 20.81 -5.11 21.26
N ASP A 119 22.09 -5.04 20.89
CA ASP A 119 23.11 -5.94 21.43
C ASP A 119 24.48 -5.28 21.25
N ARG A 120 24.80 -4.37 22.17
CA ARG A 120 26.18 -3.98 22.45
C ARG A 120 26.59 -4.82 23.66
N GLU A 121 27.03 -6.04 23.41
CA GLU A 121 27.78 -6.81 24.39
C GLU A 121 29.20 -6.25 24.43
N GLU A 122 29.56 -5.74 25.60
CA GLU A 122 30.88 -5.23 25.96
C GLU A 122 31.52 -6.26 26.90
N SER A 123 32.59 -6.90 26.47
CA SER A 123 33.62 -7.51 27.34
C SER A 123 34.81 -7.88 26.44
N GLU A 124 35.95 -7.18 26.52
CA GLU A 124 37.02 -7.37 27.52
C GLU A 124 37.63 -8.77 27.49
N ASP A 125 38.59 -9.00 26.59
CA ASP A 125 39.70 -9.91 26.84
C ASP A 125 41.04 -9.21 26.62
N GLY A 126 41.60 -8.73 27.73
CA GLY A 126 42.95 -8.19 27.78
C GLY A 126 43.98 -9.27 27.49
N GLU A 127 44.75 -9.03 26.43
CA GLU A 127 46.00 -9.71 26.12
C GLU A 127 47.00 -9.47 27.28
N ALA A 128 47.24 -10.51 28.09
CA ALA A 128 48.26 -10.49 29.12
C ALA A 128 49.03 -11.82 29.16
N GLY A 129 50.31 -11.77 28.76
CA GLY A 129 51.36 -12.59 29.37
C GLY A 129 52.00 -13.66 28.49
N GLU A 130 52.84 -13.25 27.54
CA GLU A 130 54.03 -14.03 27.17
C GLU A 130 55.06 -13.90 28.31
N GLY A 131 55.34 -15.00 29.03
CA GLY A 131 56.34 -15.03 30.11
C GLY A 131 56.56 -16.45 30.61
N GLY A 132 57.65 -17.07 30.17
CA GLY A 132 57.82 -18.52 30.19
C GLY A 132 58.51 -19.16 31.39
N LYS A 133 58.68 -20.48 31.27
CA LYS A 133 59.92 -21.26 31.38
C LYS A 133 59.62 -22.74 31.22
#